data_AF-G9WQX9-F1
#
_entry.id   AF-G9WQX9-F1
#
_cell.length_a   1.000
_cell.length_b   1.000
_cell.length_c   1.000
_cell.angle_alpha   90.00
_cell.angle_beta   90.00
_cell.angle_gamma   90.00
#
_symmetry.space_group_name_H-M   'P 1'
#
loop_
_entity.id
_entity.type
_entity.pdbx_description
1 polymer ?
#
loop_
_entity_poly.entity_id
_entity_poly.type
_entity_poly.pdbx_seq_one_letter_code
_entity_poly.pdbx_strand_id
1 'polypeptide(L)' 'MTISFRLSETDSVLFKKYAEMNGISISELVRRSVLEHIEEEYDLQAYEEALAEYKENPITYTLDEVEKELGLQ' A
#
# COMPACT_ATOMS: atom_id res chain seq x y z
N MET A 1 -9.99 6.38 19.38
CA MET A 1 -9.84 7.70 18.74
C MET A 1 -10.97 7.86 17.75
N THR A 2 -11.62 9.02 17.71
CA THR A 2 -12.70 9.30 16.76
C THR A 2 -12.22 10.37 15.79
N ILE A 3 -12.45 10.16 14.49
CA ILE A 3 -12.16 11.14 13.45
C ILE A 3 -13.49 11.56 12.84
N SER A 4 -13.73 12.86 12.77
CA SER A 4 -14.96 13.44 12.22
C SER A 4 -14.63 14.23 10.97
N PHE A 5 -15.34 13.95 9.88
CA PHE A 5 -15.21 14.65 8.61
C PHE A 5 -16.51 15.34 8.24
N ARG A 6 -16.42 16.51 7.60
CA ARG A 6 -17.57 17.16 6.98
C ARG A 6 -17.63 16.74 5.52
N LEU A 7 -18.76 16.19 5.12
CA LEU A 7 -19.02 15.78 3.74
C LEU A 7 -20.17 16.62 3.18
N SER A 8 -20.16 16.85 1.87
CA SER A 8 -21.36 17.31 1.18
C SER A 8 -22.44 16.23 1.22
N GLU A 9 -23.69 16.59 0.91
CA GLU A 9 -24.76 15.59 0.78
C GLU A 9 -24.43 14.58 -0.33
N THR A 10 -23.89 15.05 -1.45
CA THR A 10 -23.47 14.21 -2.58
C THR A 10 -22.40 13.21 -2.17
N ASP A 11 -21.33 13.65 -1.51
CA ASP A 11 -20.25 12.75 -1.08
C ASP A 11 -20.75 11.76 -0.03
N SER A 12 -21.63 12.21 0.88
CA SER A 12 -22.24 11.33 1.88
C SER A 12 -23.03 10.18 1.25
N VAL A 13 -23.75 10.44 0.16
CA VAL A 13 -24.47 9.41 -0.60
C VAL A 13 -23.49 8.47 -1.30
N LEU A 14 -22.43 9.01 -1.89
CA LEU A 14 -21.42 8.21 -2.60
C LEU A 14 -20.70 7.23 -1.66
N PHE A 15 -20.22 7.72 -0.50
CA PHE A 15 -19.53 6.89 0.50
C PHE A 15 -20.43 5.78 1.01
N LYS A 16 -21.70 6.10 1.30
CA LYS A 16 -22.70 5.11 1.74
C LYS A 16 -22.93 4.03 0.69
N LYS A 17 -23.16 4.43 -0.57
CA LYS A 17 -23.44 3.48 -1.66
C LYS A 17 -22.26 2.58 -1.97
N TYR A 18 -21.05 3.14 -1.95
CA TYR A 18 -19.83 2.35 -2.15
C TYR A 18 -19.62 1.34 -1.02
N ALA A 19 -19.78 1.78 0.24
CA ALA A 19 -19.64 0.91 1.41
C ALA A 19 -20.71 -0.21 1.40
N GLU A 20 -21.96 0.12 1.09
CA GLU A 20 -23.07 -0.84 0.92
C GLU A 20 -22.74 -1.88 -0.17
N MET A 21 -22.29 -1.43 -1.35
CA MET A 21 -21.95 -2.29 -2.48
C MET A 21 -20.84 -3.29 -2.14
N ASN A 22 -19.88 -2.88 -1.32
CA ASN A 22 -18.74 -3.72 -0.91
C ASN A 22 -18.99 -4.46 0.42
N GLY A 23 -20.17 -4.32 1.03
CA GLY A 23 -20.50 -4.97 2.30
C GLY A 23 -19.62 -4.55 3.48
N ILE A 24 -19.08 -3.32 3.44
CA ILE A 24 -18.19 -2.77 4.49
C ILE A 24 -18.84 -1.55 5.16
N SER A 25 -18.33 -1.17 6.33
CA SER A 25 -18.73 0.08 6.97
C SER A 25 -18.02 1.29 6.35
N ILE A 26 -18.57 2.49 6.51
CA ILE A 26 -17.90 3.73 6.09
C ILE A 26 -16.56 3.90 6.82
N SER A 27 -16.50 3.54 8.10
CA SER A 27 -15.26 3.59 8.88
C SER A 27 -14.20 2.64 8.33
N GLU A 28 -14.61 1.47 7.83
CA GLU A 28 -13.69 0.52 7.21
C GLU A 28 -13.21 1.01 5.85
N LEU A 29 -14.11 1.56 5.04
CA LEU A 29 -13.76 2.21 3.77
C LEU A 29 -12.67 3.26 3.97
N VAL A 30 -12.90 4.22 4.88
CA VAL A 30 -11.95 5.30 5.15
C VAL A 30 -10.64 4.75 5.72
N ARG A 31 -10.70 3.78 6.65
CA ARG A 31 -9.51 3.17 7.23
C ARG A 31 -8.64 2.52 6.15
N ARG A 32 -9.23 1.70 5.27
CA ARG A 32 -8.50 1.02 4.20
C ARG A 32 -7.87 2.01 3.25
N SER A 33 -8.67 2.95 2.72
CA SER A 33 -8.17 3.93 1.76
C SER A 33 -7.03 4.79 2.32
N VAL A 34 -7.07 5.15 3.61
CA VAL A 34 -5.99 5.91 4.24
C VAL A 34 -4.75 5.04 4.43
N LEU A 35 -4.90 3.79 4.87
CA LEU A 35 -3.76 2.89 5.06
C LEU A 35 -3.10 2.52 3.73
N GLU A 36 -3.88 2.21 2.71
CA GLU A 36 -3.41 1.93 1.35
C GLU A 36 -2.61 3.13 0.81
N HIS A 37 -3.12 4.35 0.98
CA HIS A 37 -2.40 5.53 0.53
C HIS A 37 -1.07 5.77 1.28
N ILE A 38 -1.04 5.52 2.58
CA ILE A 38 0.19 5.61 3.38
C ILE A 38 1.20 4.54 2.93
N GLU A 39 0.73 3.32 2.67
CA GLU A 39 1.55 2.21 2.19
C GLU A 39 2.13 2.51 0.80
N GLU A 40 1.34 3.05 -0.13
CA GLU A 40 1.80 3.46 -1.45
C GLU A 40 2.95 4.50 -1.38
N GLU A 41 2.83 5.49 -0.50
CA GLU A 41 3.90 6.50 -0.31
C GLU A 41 5.16 5.88 0.27
N TYR A 42 5.01 4.98 1.26
CA TYR A 42 6.13 4.29 1.88
C TYR A 42 6.84 3.33 0.91
N ASP A 43 6.07 2.54 0.16
CA ASP A 43 6.58 1.61 -0.84
C ASP A 43 7.32 2.33 -1.97
N LEU A 44 6.82 3.49 -2.40
CA LEU A 44 7.51 4.32 -3.39
C LEU A 44 8.87 4.77 -2.88
N GLN A 45 8.94 5.25 -1.63
CA GLN A 45 10.21 5.65 -1.03
C GLN A 45 11.18 4.46 -0.93
N ALA A 46 10.71 3.31 -0.44
CA ALA A 46 11.53 2.11 -0.32
C ALA A 46 12.06 1.64 -1.69
N TYR A 47 11.23 1.73 -2.73
CA TYR A 47 11.62 1.44 -4.11
C TYR A 47 12.71 2.41 -4.61
N GLU A 48 12.56 3.71 -4.39
CA GLU A 48 13.54 4.71 -4.81
C GLU A 48 14.91 4.49 -4.14
N GLU A 49 14.91 4.17 -2.84
CA GLU A 49 16.10 3.82 -2.08
C GLU A 49 16.78 2.56 -2.64
N ALA A 50 16.02 1.47 -2.82
CA ALA A 50 16.54 0.21 -3.36
C ALA A 50 17.08 0.37 -4.80
N LEU A 51 16.41 1.19 -5.62
CA LEU A 51 16.87 1.48 -6.98
C LEU A 51 18.16 2.30 -6.99
N ALA A 52 18.31 3.25 -6.07
CA ALA A 52 19.54 4.02 -5.93
C ALA A 52 20.71 3.11 -5.52
N GLU A 53 20.52 2.25 -4.52
CA GLU A 53 21.53 1.27 -4.11
C GLU A 53 21.93 0.33 -5.25
N TYR A 54 20.95 -0.19 -5.99
CA TYR A 54 21.21 -1.02 -7.17
C TYR A 54 21.97 -0.28 -8.27
N LYS A 55 21.67 1.00 -8.52
CA LYS A 55 22.40 1.79 -9.54
C LYS A 55 23.86 2.00 -9.16
N GLU A 56 24.17 2.16 -7.87
CA GLU A 56 25.55 2.25 -7.39
C GLU A 56 26.29 0.91 -7.47
N ASN A 57 25.59 -0.21 -7.26
CA ASN A 57 26.15 -1.56 -7.36
C ASN A 57 25.20 -2.54 -8.06
N PRO A 58 25.18 -2.59 -9.41
CA PRO A 58 24.16 -3.29 -10.19
C PRO A 58 24.42 -4.80 -10.32
N ILE A 59 24.76 -5.45 -9.20
CA ILE A 59 24.93 -6.90 -9.15
C ILE A 59 23.55 -7.53 -9.02
N THR A 60 23.29 -8.52 -9.87
CA THR A 60 22.10 -9.36 -9.79
C THR A 60 22.51 -10.81 -9.69
N TYR A 61 21.65 -11.63 -9.10
CA TYR A 61 21.87 -13.05 -8.91
C TYR A 61 20.73 -13.83 -9.56
N THR A 62 21.06 -14.97 -10.13
CA THR A 62 20.10 -15.97 -10.56
C THR A 62 19.44 -16.63 -9.35
N LEU A 63 18.27 -17.26 -9.56
CA LEU A 63 17.60 -18.01 -8.49
C LEU A 63 18.54 -19.07 -7.87
N ASP A 64 19.27 -19.83 -8.69
CA ASP A 64 20.20 -20.86 -8.25
C ASP A 64 21.32 -20.30 -7.34
N GLU A 65 21.85 -19.12 -7.67
CA GLU A 65 22.88 -18.46 -6.85
C GLU A 65 22.33 -18.04 -5.49
N VAL A 66 21.12 -17.48 -5.45
CA VAL A 66 20.45 -17.05 -4.21
C VAL A 66 20.06 -18.26 -3.35
N GLU A 67 19.51 -19.33 -3.96
CA GLU A 67 19.15 -20.56 -3.23
C GLU A 67 20.37 -21.20 -2.59
N LYS A 68 21.52 -21.21 -3.30
CA LYS A 68 22.79 -21.69 -2.76
C LYS A 68 23.32 -20.80 -1.62
N GLU A 69 23.22 -19.48 -1.75
CA GLU A 69 23.65 -18.54 -0.71
C GLU A 69 22.80 -18.68 0.58
N LEU A 70 21.50 -18.94 0.43
CA LEU A 70 20.56 -19.12 1.53
C LEU A 70 20.52 -20.55 2.10
N GLY A 71 21.24 -21.50 1.51
CA GLY A 71 21.28 -22.90 1.96
C GLY A 71 19.97 -23.67 1.71
N LEU A 72 19.23 -23.29 0.67
CA LEU A 72 17.97 -23.93 0.26
C LEU A 72 18.20 -25.10 -0.74
N GLN A 73 19.44 -25.30 -1.21
CA GLN A 73 19.92 -26.44 -2.00
C GLN A 73 21.33 -26.86 -1.58
#